data_AF-A0A2S8UDV9-F1
#
_entry.id   AF-A0A2S8UDV9-F1
#
_cell.length_a   1.000
_cell.length_b   1.000
_cell.length_c   1.000
_cell.angle_alpha   90.00
_cell.angle_beta   90.00
_cell.angle_gamma   90.00
#
_symmetry.space_group_name_H-M   'P 1'
#
loop_
_entity.id
_entity.type
_entity.pdbx_description
1 polymer ?
#
loop_
_entity_poly.entity_id
_entity_poly.type
_entity_poly.pdbx_seq_one_letter_code
_entity_poly.pdbx_strand_id
1 'polypeptide(L)'
;MLEVKHVRVGNGKTSYFVLNKEGDIILSTEKEFVLDTWCNHLGIVKPQETKVATIDGVTITTYKMDRVIKHKEFLDKKEVPKEVLPCIIPVQMKDCEEYMEVIAYVHIDDKATTIYTPSETSDLFVELYAEDIEESSKELPFLNYNL
;
A
#
# COMPACT_ATOMS: atom_id res chain seq x y z
N MET A 1 -15.12 -0.75 1.15
CA MET A 1 -14.86 -0.69 2.58
C MET A 1 -13.60 -1.48 2.82
N LEU A 2 -12.58 -0.82 3.38
CA LEU A 2 -11.39 -1.50 3.86
C LEU A 2 -11.51 -1.74 5.36
N GLU A 3 -10.83 -2.78 5.81
CA GLU A 3 -10.61 -3.02 7.23
C GLU A 3 -9.12 -2.97 7.53
N VAL A 4 -8.71 -2.22 8.54
CA VAL A 4 -7.33 -2.26 9.05
C VAL A 4 -7.34 -2.94 10.39
N LYS A 5 -6.54 -4.00 10.52
CA LYS A 5 -6.27 -4.69 11.79
C LYS A 5 -4.88 -4.32 12.26
N HIS A 6 -4.82 -3.64 13.39
CA HIS A 6 -3.61 -3.45 14.17
C HIS A 6 -3.56 -4.56 15.23
N VAL A 7 -2.59 -5.46 15.09
CA VAL A 7 -2.40 -6.63 15.94
C VAL A 7 -1.15 -6.43 16.78
N ARG A 8 -1.30 -6.49 18.10
CA ARG A 8 -0.22 -6.37 19.08
C ARG A 8 -0.15 -7.60 19.96
N VAL A 9 1.02 -8.23 20.06
CA VAL A 9 1.23 -9.40 20.93
C VAL A 9 1.95 -8.97 22.21
N GLY A 10 1.23 -8.93 23.33
CA GLY A 10 1.72 -8.47 24.63
C GLY A 10 2.30 -7.05 24.55
N ASN A 11 3.50 -6.85 25.11
CA ASN A 11 4.28 -5.62 24.96
C ASN A 11 5.28 -5.69 23.79
N GLY A 12 5.12 -6.66 22.90
CA GLY A 12 6.09 -7.01 21.86
C GLY A 12 5.66 -6.57 20.46
N LYS A 13 5.72 -7.53 19.53
CA LYS A 13 5.59 -7.33 18.08
C LYS A 13 4.23 -6.73 17.70
N THR A 14 4.28 -5.75 16.79
CA THR A 14 3.11 -5.09 16.23
C THR A 14 3.05 -5.35 14.73
N SER A 15 1.86 -5.68 14.24
CA SER A 15 1.60 -5.94 12.82
C SER A 15 0.33 -5.21 12.39
N TYR A 16 0.33 -4.73 11.15
CA TYR A 16 -0.75 -4.01 10.50
C TYR A 16 -1.18 -4.79 9.26
N PHE A 17 -2.46 -5.09 9.18
CA PHE A 17 -3.07 -5.75 8.03
C PHE A 17 -4.17 -4.88 7.47
N VAL A 18 -4.13 -4.60 6.17
CA VAL A 18 -5.23 -3.94 5.45
C VAL A 18 -5.93 -5.00 4.62
N LEU A 19 -7.23 -5.11 4.80
CA LEU A 19 -8.09 -6.07 4.12
C LEU A 19 -9.10 -5.35 3.22
N ASN A 20 -9.36 -5.93 2.05
CA ASN A 20 -10.45 -5.50 1.18
C ASN A 20 -11.83 -5.98 1.72
N LYS A 21 -12.91 -5.78 0.96
CA LYS A 21 -14.26 -6.18 1.39
C LYS A 21 -14.46 -7.71 1.34
N GLU A 22 -13.66 -8.40 0.56
CA GLU A 22 -13.63 -9.85 0.40
C GLU A 22 -12.87 -10.54 1.54
N GLY A 23 -12.06 -9.79 2.29
CA GLY A 23 -11.21 -10.30 3.37
C GLY A 23 -9.79 -10.66 2.92
N ASP A 24 -9.40 -10.32 1.69
CA ASP A 24 -8.04 -10.51 1.20
C ASP A 24 -7.13 -9.43 1.78
N ILE A 25 -5.90 -9.83 2.13
CA ILE A 25 -4.87 -8.92 2.60
C ILE A 25 -4.29 -8.18 1.38
N ILE A 26 -4.42 -6.85 1.38
CA ILE A 26 -3.87 -5.98 0.33
C ILE A 26 -2.63 -5.20 0.81
N LEU A 27 -2.35 -5.21 2.12
CA LEU A 27 -1.11 -4.73 2.71
C LEU A 27 -0.88 -5.46 4.04
N SER A 28 0.33 -5.98 4.25
CA SER A 28 0.80 -6.48 5.54
C SER A 28 2.13 -5.82 5.86
N THR A 29 2.25 -5.24 7.04
CA THR A 29 3.50 -4.61 7.48
C THR A 29 3.62 -4.58 8.99
N GLU A 30 4.85 -4.62 9.50
CA GLU A 30 5.15 -4.42 10.92
C GLU A 30 5.56 -2.98 11.23
N LYS A 31 5.73 -2.18 10.17
CA LYS A 31 6.22 -0.80 10.22
C LYS A 31 5.04 0.16 10.06
N GLU A 32 4.75 0.93 11.12
CA GLU A 32 3.64 1.90 11.10
C GLU A 32 3.80 2.94 9.98
N PHE A 33 5.02 3.41 9.73
CA PHE A 33 5.28 4.39 8.66
C PHE A 33 4.90 3.86 7.27
N VAL A 34 4.97 2.54 7.02
CA VAL A 34 4.57 1.95 5.74
C VAL A 34 3.05 2.05 5.58
N LEU A 35 2.30 1.79 6.66
CA LEU A 35 0.85 1.96 6.67
C LEU A 35 0.47 3.44 6.45
N ASP A 36 1.15 4.36 7.12
CA ASP A 36 0.86 5.81 7.01
C ASP A 36 1.16 6.34 5.61
N THR A 37 2.32 6.02 5.05
CA THR A 37 2.69 6.37 3.67
C THR A 37 1.69 5.79 2.67
N TRP A 38 1.30 4.53 2.84
CA TRP A 38 0.31 3.89 2.00
C TRP A 38 -1.06 4.59 2.10
N CYS A 39 -1.51 4.93 3.31
CA CYS A 39 -2.77 5.66 3.49
C CYS A 39 -2.72 7.04 2.81
N ASN A 40 -1.60 7.76 2.96
CA ASN A 40 -1.40 9.08 2.35
C ASN A 40 -1.41 9.01 0.81
N HIS A 41 -0.66 8.07 0.22
CA HIS A 41 -0.62 7.88 -1.24
C HIS A 41 -1.99 7.52 -1.83
N LEU A 42 -2.87 6.89 -1.06
CA LEU A 42 -4.17 6.44 -1.53
C LEU A 42 -5.34 7.34 -1.14
N GLY A 43 -5.08 8.49 -0.50
CA GLY A 43 -6.11 9.42 -0.05
C GLY A 43 -7.03 8.81 1.02
N ILE A 44 -6.46 7.95 1.88
CA ILE A 44 -7.18 7.26 2.94
C ILE A 44 -7.00 8.03 4.24
N VAL A 45 -8.10 8.56 4.77
CA VAL A 45 -8.13 9.12 6.13
C VAL A 45 -8.38 7.98 7.11
N LYS A 46 -7.51 7.84 8.11
CA LYS A 46 -7.68 6.84 9.18
C LYS A 46 -8.98 7.14 9.95
N PRO A 47 -9.94 6.21 9.97
CA PRO A 47 -11.21 6.42 10.64
C PRO A 47 -11.05 6.16 12.13
N GLN A 48 -12.08 6.55 12.90
CA GLN A 48 -12.11 6.29 14.33
C GLN A 48 -12.13 4.78 14.61
N GLU A 49 -11.45 4.38 15.68
CA GLU A 49 -11.38 3.02 16.16
C GLU A 49 -12.78 2.41 16.30
N THR A 50 -12.97 1.21 15.74
CA THR A 50 -14.32 0.61 15.68
C THR A 50 -14.48 -0.59 16.60
N LYS A 51 -13.38 -1.30 16.92
CA LYS A 51 -13.42 -2.49 17.78
C LYS A 51 -12.04 -2.81 18.35
N VAL A 52 -11.99 -3.22 19.61
CA VAL A 52 -10.82 -3.83 20.25
C VAL A 52 -11.20 -5.22 20.73
N ALA A 53 -10.37 -6.22 20.45
CA ALA A 53 -10.48 -7.55 21.00
C ALA A 53 -9.14 -7.96 21.61
N THR A 54 -9.19 -8.58 22.79
CA THR A 54 -7.99 -9.13 23.44
C THR A 54 -8.21 -10.61 23.71
N ILE A 55 -7.30 -11.46 23.22
CA ILE A 55 -7.35 -12.92 23.37
C ILE A 55 -5.93 -13.40 23.65
N ASP A 56 -5.72 -14.08 24.79
CA ASP A 56 -4.42 -14.69 25.16
C ASP A 56 -3.20 -13.77 24.99
N GLY A 57 -3.35 -12.49 25.37
CA GLY A 57 -2.29 -11.49 25.26
C GLY A 57 -2.15 -10.85 23.87
N VAL A 58 -2.95 -11.25 22.89
CA VAL A 58 -3.03 -10.61 21.57
C VAL A 58 -4.14 -9.56 21.58
N THR A 59 -3.80 -8.30 21.33
CA THR A 59 -4.75 -7.20 21.15
C THR A 59 -4.93 -6.89 19.68
N ILE A 60 -6.17 -6.91 19.19
CA ILE A 60 -6.54 -6.59 17.82
C ILE A 60 -7.43 -5.36 17.82
N THR A 61 -6.91 -4.26 17.31
CA THR A 61 -7.66 -3.02 17.07
C THR A 61 -8.09 -2.96 15.61
N THR A 62 -9.38 -2.80 15.35
CA THR A 62 -9.97 -2.79 14.01
C THR A 62 -10.49 -1.40 13.64
N TYR A 63 -10.12 -0.93 12.46
CA TYR A 63 -10.58 0.31 11.84
C TYR A 63 -11.29 0.00 10.53
N LYS A 64 -12.37 0.73 10.20
CA LYS A 64 -13.11 0.54 8.94
C LYS A 64 -13.15 1.81 8.12
N MET A 65 -12.63 1.76 6.90
CA MET A 65 -12.54 2.89 5.98
C MET A 65 -13.58 2.78 4.88
N ASP A 66 -14.34 3.85 4.63
CA ASP A 66 -15.28 3.93 3.50
C ASP A 66 -14.57 4.31 2.20
N ARG A 67 -13.65 3.46 1.77
CA ARG A 67 -12.98 3.53 0.47
C ARG A 67 -12.88 2.14 -0.14
N VAL A 68 -12.87 2.06 -1.46
CA VAL A 68 -12.66 0.82 -2.21
C VAL A 68 -11.30 0.89 -2.87
N ILE A 69 -10.43 -0.08 -2.60
CA ILE A 69 -9.14 -0.19 -3.29
C ILE A 69 -9.28 -1.23 -4.38
N LYS A 70 -8.91 -0.84 -5.59
CA LYS A 70 -8.84 -1.73 -6.76
C LYS A 70 -7.39 -1.84 -7.16
N HIS A 71 -6.91 -3.05 -7.36
CA HIS A 71 -5.58 -3.30 -7.90
C HIS A 71 -5.72 -3.78 -9.35
N LYS A 72 -4.88 -3.23 -10.23
CA LYS A 72 -4.82 -3.59 -11.65
C LYS A 72 -3.37 -3.69 -12.07
N GLU A 73 -3.00 -4.85 -12.59
CA GLU A 73 -1.74 -4.99 -13.31
C GLU A 73 -1.88 -4.46 -14.74
N PHE A 74 -0.79 -3.94 -15.30
CA PHE A 74 -0.71 -3.51 -16.70
C PHE A 74 0.64 -3.90 -17.33
N LEU A 75 0.67 -4.06 -18.65
CA LEU A 75 1.88 -4.38 -19.41
C LEU A 75 2.41 -3.16 -20.18
N ASP A 76 1.52 -2.36 -20.79
CA ASP A 76 1.87 -1.12 -21.51
C ASP A 76 1.33 0.10 -20.74
N LYS A 77 2.14 1.16 -20.61
CA LYS A 77 1.75 2.41 -19.95
C LYS A 77 0.47 3.02 -20.55
N LYS A 78 0.14 2.74 -21.81
CA LYS A 78 -1.10 3.19 -22.47
C LYS A 78 -2.39 2.65 -21.82
N GLU A 79 -2.31 1.55 -21.07
CA GLU A 79 -3.43 0.98 -20.31
C GLU A 79 -3.75 1.81 -19.05
N VAL A 80 -2.80 2.62 -18.60
CA VAL A 80 -2.94 3.48 -17.44
C VAL A 80 -3.51 4.83 -17.87
N PRO A 81 -4.59 5.32 -17.21
CA PRO A 81 -5.11 6.66 -17.46
C PRO A 81 -4.02 7.74 -17.30
N LYS A 82 -4.18 8.87 -17.99
CA LYS A 82 -3.22 9.98 -17.91
C LYS A 82 -3.29 10.73 -16.58
N GLU A 83 -4.47 10.78 -15.98
CA GLU A 83 -4.76 11.48 -14.72
C GLU A 83 -4.44 10.59 -13.53
N VAL A 84 -3.18 10.18 -13.40
CA VAL A 84 -2.71 9.32 -12.31
C VAL A 84 -1.48 9.92 -11.65
N LEU A 85 -1.31 9.68 -10.36
CA LEU A 85 -0.13 10.10 -9.62
C LEU A 85 0.83 8.91 -9.46
N PRO A 86 2.13 9.05 -9.78
CA PRO A 86 3.10 8.01 -9.47
C PRO A 86 3.28 7.89 -7.96
N CYS A 87 3.41 6.67 -7.45
CA CYS A 87 3.75 6.43 -6.05
C CYS A 87 4.53 5.13 -5.90
N ILE A 88 5.36 5.07 -4.86
CA ILE A 88 6.00 3.83 -4.45
C ILE A 88 5.01 3.06 -3.57
N ILE A 89 4.77 1.80 -3.92
CA ILE A 89 3.95 0.89 -3.11
C ILE A 89 4.69 -0.44 -2.91
N PRO A 90 4.49 -1.09 -1.75
CA PRO A 90 4.92 -2.46 -1.55
C PRO A 90 3.97 -3.41 -2.31
N VAL A 91 4.55 -4.37 -3.03
CA VAL A 91 3.84 -5.47 -3.69
C VAL A 91 4.45 -6.78 -3.21
N GLN A 92 3.59 -7.77 -2.95
CA GLN A 92 4.04 -9.10 -2.54
C GLN A 92 4.68 -9.81 -3.73
N MET A 93 5.88 -10.35 -3.53
CA MET A 93 6.55 -11.16 -4.55
C MET A 93 5.80 -12.49 -4.73
N LYS A 94 5.65 -12.97 -5.97
CA LYS A 94 4.86 -14.20 -6.23
C LYS A 94 5.46 -15.46 -5.61
N ASP A 95 6.78 -15.50 -5.47
CA ASP A 95 7.52 -16.71 -5.11
C ASP A 95 8.00 -16.74 -3.64
N CYS A 96 7.72 -15.70 -2.85
CA CYS A 96 8.07 -15.66 -1.44
C CYS A 96 7.11 -14.80 -0.60
N GLU A 97 7.27 -14.83 0.72
CA GLU A 97 6.50 -13.97 1.66
C GLU A 97 7.10 -12.57 1.79
N GLU A 98 8.03 -12.18 0.90
CA GLU A 98 8.66 -10.88 0.91
C GLU A 98 7.89 -9.86 0.07
N TYR A 99 8.12 -8.59 0.40
CA TYR A 99 7.55 -7.45 -0.31
C TYR A 99 8.67 -6.70 -1.00
N MET A 100 8.38 -6.25 -2.22
CA MET A 100 9.26 -5.36 -2.96
C MET A 100 8.56 -4.03 -3.19
N GLU A 101 9.34 -2.96 -3.25
CA GLU A 101 8.83 -1.64 -3.59
C GLU A 101 8.89 -1.45 -5.10
N VAL A 102 7.76 -1.02 -5.67
CA VAL A 102 7.63 -0.77 -7.12
C VAL A 102 7.00 0.59 -7.36
N ILE A 103 7.33 1.18 -8.51
CA ILE A 103 6.69 2.39 -8.99
C ILE A 103 5.32 2.03 -9.58
N ALA A 104 4.26 2.38 -8.86
CA ALA A 104 2.88 2.23 -9.30
C ALA A 104 2.28 3.60 -9.64
N TYR A 105 1.06 3.57 -10.19
CA TYR A 105 0.28 4.76 -10.49
C TYR A 105 -1.08 4.68 -9.81
N VAL A 106 -1.52 5.79 -9.23
CA VAL A 106 -2.74 5.83 -8.44
C VAL A 106 -3.72 6.82 -9.05
N HIS A 107 -4.95 6.37 -9.24
CA HIS A 107 -6.10 7.21 -9.52
C HIS A 107 -6.99 7.29 -8.28
N ILE A 108 -7.16 8.48 -7.72
CA ILE A 108 -7.98 8.73 -6.52
C ILE A 108 -9.31 9.35 -6.98
N ASP A 109 -10.37 8.55 -6.93
CA ASP A 109 -11.75 9.01 -7.07
C ASP A 109 -12.38 9.30 -5.68
N ASP A 110 -13.61 9.82 -5.67
CA ASP A 110 -14.36 10.17 -4.46
C ASP A 110 -14.46 9.04 -3.43
N LYS A 111 -14.76 7.81 -3.88
CA LYS A 111 -14.98 6.62 -3.02
C LYS A 111 -14.08 5.44 -3.35
N ALA A 112 -13.25 5.55 -4.37
CA ALA A 112 -12.41 4.48 -4.83
C ALA A 112 -11.00 4.99 -5.12
N THR A 113 -10.02 4.13 -4.87
CA THR A 113 -8.66 4.35 -5.35
C THR A 113 -8.28 3.15 -6.21
N THR A 114 -7.83 3.41 -7.43
CA THR A 114 -7.31 2.36 -8.31
C THR A 114 -5.80 2.46 -8.36
N ILE A 115 -5.12 1.38 -7.98
CA ILE A 115 -3.69 1.21 -8.02
C ILE A 115 -3.35 0.42 -9.29
N TYR A 116 -2.51 1.02 -10.13
CA TYR A 116 -2.00 0.41 -11.36
C TYR A 116 -0.54 0.03 -11.13
N THR A 117 -0.26 -1.26 -11.09
CA THR A 117 1.09 -1.80 -10.89
C THR A 117 1.60 -2.38 -12.21
N PRO A 118 2.83 -2.09 -12.64
CA PRO A 118 3.40 -2.78 -13.79
C PRO A 118 3.49 -4.27 -13.48
N SER A 119 3.15 -5.12 -14.45
CA SER A 119 3.40 -6.56 -14.32
C SER A 119 4.92 -6.81 -14.31
N GLU A 120 5.39 -7.83 -13.60
CA GLU A 120 6.81 -8.23 -13.55
C GLU A 120 7.44 -8.48 -14.93
N THR A 121 6.61 -8.78 -15.93
CA THR A 121 7.05 -9.01 -17.32
C THR A 121 7.03 -7.75 -18.19
N SER A 122 6.68 -6.59 -17.62
CA SER A 122 6.69 -5.29 -18.30
C SER A 122 8.08 -4.65 -18.23
N ASP A 123 8.49 -3.98 -19.30
CA ASP A 123 9.70 -3.13 -19.31
C ASP A 123 9.63 -1.93 -18.34
N LEU A 124 8.44 -1.68 -17.77
CA LEU A 124 8.19 -0.62 -16.79
C LEU A 124 8.27 -1.11 -15.34
N PHE A 125 8.49 -2.41 -15.13
CA PHE A 125 8.69 -2.97 -13.81
C PHE A 125 10.08 -2.63 -13.31
N VAL A 126 10.14 -1.86 -12.23
CA VAL A 126 11.39 -1.45 -11.59
C VAL A 126 11.33 -1.88 -10.13
N GLU A 127 12.22 -2.80 -9.77
CA GLU A 127 12.44 -3.18 -8.38
C GLU A 127 13.26 -2.09 -7.69
N LEU A 128 12.77 -1.58 -6.56
CA LEU A 128 13.50 -0.62 -5.74
C LEU A 128 14.06 -1.35 -4.53
N TYR A 129 15.39 -1.44 -4.43
CA TYR A 129 16.05 -1.95 -3.23
C TYR A 129 16.29 -0.82 -2.23
N ALA A 130 16.29 -1.13 -0.93
CA ALA A 130 16.40 -0.13 0.13
C ALA A 130 17.68 0.74 0.03
N GLU A 131 18.76 0.21 -0.54
CA GLU A 131 20.01 0.95 -0.79
C GLU A 131 19.86 1.96 -1.94
N ASP A 132 19.00 1.69 -2.91
CA ASP A 132 18.75 2.58 -4.05
C ASP A 132 17.89 3.80 -3.67
N ILE A 133 17.13 3.74 -2.57
CA ILE A 133 16.20 4.81 -2.16
C ILE A 133 16.93 5.96 -1.47
N GLU A 134 18.02 5.68 -0.72
CA GLU A 134 18.80 6.73 -0.06
C GLU A 134 19.56 7.62 -1.06
N GLU A 135 20.08 7.05 -2.16
CA GLU A 135 20.71 7.82 -3.26
C GLU A 135 19.69 8.38 -4.26
N SER A 136 18.65 7.63 -4.63
CA SER A 136 17.68 8.06 -5.64
C SER A 136 16.68 9.11 -5.15
N SER A 137 16.55 9.33 -3.83
CA SER A 137 15.78 10.47 -3.30
C SER A 137 16.27 11.85 -3.80
N LYS A 138 17.49 11.93 -4.37
CA LYS A 138 18.02 13.12 -5.05
C LYS A 138 17.82 13.13 -6.58
N GLU A 139 17.64 11.97 -7.21
CA GLU A 139 17.65 11.79 -8.68
C GLU A 139 16.56 10.83 -9.19
N LEU A 140 15.37 10.77 -8.57
CA LEU A 140 14.19 10.24 -9.26
C LEU A 140 13.57 11.40 -10.07
N PRO A 141 13.94 11.60 -11.36
CA PRO A 141 13.52 12.76 -12.14
C PRO A 141 12.00 12.87 -12.30
N PHE A 142 11.24 11.81 -11.97
CA PHE A 142 9.79 11.75 -12.10
C PHE A 142 9.03 12.15 -10.82
N LEU A 143 9.70 12.19 -9.65
CA LEU A 143 9.12 12.70 -8.40
C LEU A 143 9.27 14.23 -8.25
N ASN A 144 10.03 14.88 -9.14
CA ASN A 144 10.22 16.34 -9.20
C ASN A 144 9.14 17.08 -10.00
N TYR A 145 7.91 16.55 -10.11
CA TYR A 145 6.77 17.34 -10.59
C TYR A 145 6.01 17.95 -9.40
N ASN A 146 6.66 18.91 -8.75
CA ASN A 146 5.96 20.01 -8.09
C ASN A 146 6.13 21.26 -8.97
N LEU A 147 5.05 21.59 -9.68
CA LEU A 147 4.60 22.86 -10.30
C LEU A 147 4.09 22.70 -11.74
#